data_AF-A0A1H9L8F9-F1
#
_entry.id   AF-A0A1H9L8F9-F1
#
_cell.length_a   1.000
_cell.length_b   1.000
_cell.length_c   1.000
_cell.angle_alpha   90.00
_cell.angle_beta   90.00
_cell.angle_gamma   90.00
#
_symmetry.space_group_name_H-M   'P 1'
#
loop_
_entity.id
_entity.type
_entity.pdbx_description
1 polymer ?
#
loop_
_entity_poly.entity_id
_entity_poly.type
_entity_poly.pdbx_seq_one_letter_code
_entity_poly.pdbx_strand_id
1 'polypeptide(L)'
;MVERADINAVLQQMREVKMQVQQGVSSNIPQPNSIRPVAGEQSGESFADLFKGAIDGVNNSQAHAKKLATAYEQGVAGVDLHQVMISMEKASVSFQALTQVRNKMVSAYEDVMKMPI
;
A
#
# COMPACT_ATOMS: atom_id res chain seq x y z
N MET A 1 55.26 6.20 -44.47
CA MET A 1 55.12 4.78 -44.10
C MET A 1 53.73 4.62 -43.52
N VAL A 2 52.84 3.92 -44.21
CA VAL A 2 51.43 3.75 -43.82
C VAL A 2 51.31 2.45 -43.02
N GLU A 3 50.87 2.59 -41.78
CA GLU A 3 50.67 1.53 -40.79
C GLU A 3 49.70 0.48 -41.33
N ARG A 4 50.21 -0.69 -41.73
CA ARG A 4 49.41 -1.87 -42.11
C ARG A 4 49.07 -2.77 -40.90
N ALA A 5 49.16 -2.23 -39.68
CA ALA A 5 49.12 -3.03 -38.46
C ALA A 5 47.72 -3.17 -37.83
N ASP A 6 46.75 -2.31 -38.15
CA ASP A 6 45.49 -2.24 -37.40
C ASP A 6 44.40 -3.24 -37.84
N ILE A 7 44.44 -3.75 -39.07
CA ILE A 7 43.37 -4.61 -39.61
C ILE A 7 43.33 -5.97 -38.88
N ASN A 8 44.50 -6.49 -38.49
CA ASN A 8 44.59 -7.75 -37.74
C ASN A 8 44.13 -7.59 -36.29
N ALA A 9 44.28 -6.42 -35.69
CA ALA A 9 43.86 -6.15 -34.31
C ALA A 9 42.33 -6.14 -34.17
N VAL A 10 41.63 -5.54 -35.14
CA VAL A 10 40.16 -5.47 -35.16
C VAL A 10 39.53 -6.87 -35.36
N LEU A 11 40.18 -7.74 -36.13
CA LEU A 11 39.74 -9.13 -36.32
C LEU A 11 39.94 -10.02 -35.09
N GLN A 12 40.90 -9.70 -34.23
CA GLN A 12 41.08 -10.37 -32.95
C GLN A 12 40.03 -9.93 -31.93
N GLN A 13 39.71 -8.63 -31.89
CA GLN A 13 38.67 -8.06 -31.04
C GLN A 13 37.28 -8.65 -31.34
N MET A 14 36.94 -8.85 -32.62
CA MET A 14 35.67 -9.50 -32.99
C MET A 14 35.58 -10.98 -32.59
N ARG A 15 36.72 -11.68 -32.45
CA ARG A 15 36.74 -13.09 -32.03
C ARG A 15 36.51 -13.23 -30.53
N GLU A 16 36.96 -12.26 -29.76
CA GLU A 16 36.77 -12.20 -28.31
C GLU A 16 35.31 -11.87 -27.94
N VAL A 17 34.68 -10.93 -28.65
CA VAL A 17 33.26 -10.58 -28.47
C VAL A 17 32.34 -11.78 -28.78
N LYS A 18 32.67 -12.61 -29.77
CA LYS A 18 31.88 -13.82 -30.09
C LYS A 18 31.97 -14.89 -29.01
N MET A 19 33.10 -15.00 -28.29
CA MET A 19 33.25 -15.97 -27.19
C MET A 19 32.48 -15.55 -25.92
N GLN A 20 32.30 -14.25 -25.71
CA GLN A 20 31.47 -13.75 -24.61
C GLN A 20 29.96 -13.96 -24.84
N VAL A 21 29.53 -14.06 -26.10
CA VAL A 21 28.13 -14.37 -26.46
C VAL A 21 27.85 -15.88 -26.37
N GLN A 22 28.85 -16.75 -26.54
CA GLN A 22 28.66 -18.20 -26.52
C GLN A 22 28.51 -18.79 -25.09
N GLN A 23 28.96 -18.09 -24.04
CA GLN A 23 28.86 -18.54 -22.64
C GLN A 23 27.76 -17.84 -21.82
N GLY A 24 26.93 -17.00 -22.46
CA GLY A 24 25.96 -16.14 -21.75
C GLY A 24 24.48 -16.53 -21.84
N VAL A 25 24.12 -17.64 -22.50
CA VAL A 25 22.70 -18.02 -22.69
C VAL A 25 22.46 -19.46 -22.20
N SER A 26 22.76 -19.72 -20.94
CA SER A 26 22.10 -20.81 -20.21
C SER A 26 20.72 -20.33 -19.78
N SER A 27 19.74 -20.82 -20.54
CA SER A 27 18.30 -20.68 -20.40
C SER A 27 17.78 -20.73 -18.96
N ASN A 28 17.63 -19.57 -18.31
CA ASN A 28 16.74 -19.42 -17.17
C ASN A 28 15.37 -18.95 -17.68
N ILE A 29 14.57 -19.90 -18.14
CA ILE A 29 13.16 -19.69 -18.50
C ILE A 29 12.44 -19.27 -17.21
N PRO A 30 11.83 -18.08 -17.12
CA PRO A 30 10.99 -17.73 -15.98
C PRO A 30 9.73 -18.59 -16.03
N GLN A 31 9.64 -19.62 -15.19
CA GLN A 31 8.38 -20.30 -14.90
C GLN A 31 7.45 -19.30 -14.20
N PRO A 32 6.25 -19.02 -14.72
CA PRO A 32 5.30 -18.14 -14.07
C PRO A 32 4.46 -18.97 -13.10
N ASN A 33 5.05 -19.54 -12.04
CA ASN A 33 4.26 -19.96 -10.88
C ASN A 33 5.09 -20.27 -9.64
N SER A 34 5.55 -19.23 -8.97
CA SER A 34 5.71 -19.32 -7.53
C SER A 34 5.29 -17.98 -6.94
N ILE A 35 4.11 -17.98 -6.30
CA ILE A 35 3.76 -16.98 -5.30
C ILE A 35 4.81 -17.16 -4.20
N ARG A 36 5.94 -16.48 -4.35
CA ARG A 36 6.96 -16.41 -3.30
C ARG A 36 6.33 -15.52 -2.24
N PRO A 37 6.02 -16.02 -1.02
CA PRO A 37 5.60 -15.13 0.03
C PRO A 37 6.76 -14.16 0.21
N VAL A 38 6.48 -12.87 0.04
CA VAL A 38 7.44 -11.81 0.29
C VAL A 38 7.67 -11.82 1.79
N ALA A 39 8.61 -12.66 2.25
CA ALA A 39 9.24 -12.55 3.55
C ALA A 39 10.21 -11.36 3.47
N GLY A 40 9.66 -10.18 3.20
CA GLY A 40 10.28 -8.90 3.47
C GLY A 40 9.75 -8.46 4.82
N GLU A 41 10.65 -8.12 5.72
CA GLU A 41 10.38 -7.68 7.08
C GLU A 41 9.16 -6.75 7.13
N GLN A 42 8.14 -7.17 7.87
CA GLN A 42 6.98 -6.36 8.23
C GLN A 42 7.44 -5.28 9.23
N SER A 43 8.21 -4.31 8.76
CA SER A 43 8.61 -3.14 9.56
C SER A 43 7.60 -1.99 9.42
N GLY A 44 6.42 -2.25 8.86
CA GLY A 44 5.29 -1.33 8.81
C GLY A 44 4.13 -1.82 9.67
N GLU A 45 3.31 -0.90 10.17
CA GLU A 45 2.08 -1.23 10.91
C GLU A 45 1.24 -2.24 10.13
N SER A 46 0.73 -3.26 10.83
CA SER A 46 -0.19 -4.21 10.20
C SER A 46 -1.43 -3.46 9.73
N PHE A 47 -2.03 -3.91 8.64
CA PHE A 47 -3.34 -3.42 8.24
C PHE A 47 -4.39 -3.57 9.37
N ALA A 48 -4.26 -4.60 10.21
CA ALA A 48 -5.10 -4.76 11.39
C ALA A 48 -4.90 -3.62 12.41
N ASP A 49 -3.66 -3.18 12.61
CA ASP A 49 -3.32 -2.07 13.50
C ASP A 49 -3.83 -0.75 12.95
N LEU A 50 -3.65 -0.51 11.64
CA LEU A 50 -4.19 0.66 10.94
C LEU A 50 -5.72 0.71 11.02
N PHE A 51 -6.39 -0.42 10.80
CA PHE A 51 -7.85 -0.49 10.86
C PHE A 51 -8.37 -0.29 12.29
N LYS A 52 -7.68 -0.86 13.29
CA LYS A 52 -7.96 -0.62 14.70
C LYS A 52 -7.82 0.87 15.02
N GLY A 53 -6.73 1.51 14.59
CA GLY A 53 -6.52 2.95 14.75
C GLY A 53 -7.62 3.79 14.08
N ALA A 54 -8.11 3.37 12.91
CA ALA A 54 -9.22 4.03 12.23
C ALA A 54 -10.54 3.91 13.03
N ILE A 55 -10.85 2.74 13.59
CA ILE A 55 -12.01 2.54 14.48
C ILE A 55 -11.90 3.45 15.71
N ASP A 56 -10.74 3.45 16.36
CA ASP A 56 -10.49 4.26 17.55
C ASP A 56 -10.60 5.76 17.23
N GLY A 57 -10.13 6.18 16.05
CA GLY A 57 -10.27 7.55 15.55
C GLY A 57 -11.72 7.97 15.32
N VAL A 58 -12.55 7.11 14.72
CA VAL A 58 -13.99 7.38 14.55
C VAL A 58 -14.70 7.47 15.90
N ASN A 59 -14.42 6.55 16.82
CA ASN A 59 -14.98 6.57 18.17
C ASN A 59 -14.61 7.86 18.92
N ASN A 60 -13.35 8.29 18.82
CA ASN A 60 -12.91 9.55 19.41
C ASN A 60 -13.62 10.76 18.76
N SER A 61 -13.78 10.78 17.43
CA SER A 61 -14.51 11.84 16.74
C SER A 61 -15.98 11.91 17.19
N GLN A 62 -16.64 10.76 17.39
CA GLN A 62 -18.01 10.70 17.91
C GLN A 62 -18.09 11.20 19.37
N ALA A 63 -17.17 10.76 20.23
CA ALA A 63 -17.11 11.18 21.63
C ALA A 63 -16.86 12.70 21.74
N HIS A 64 -15.96 13.23 20.91
CA HIS A 64 -15.68 14.66 20.84
C HIS A 64 -16.90 15.48 20.40
N ALA A 65 -17.58 15.05 19.33
CA ALA A 65 -18.79 15.71 18.86
C ALA A 65 -19.90 15.72 19.92
N LYS A 66 -20.10 14.60 20.62
CA LYS A 66 -21.04 14.49 21.74
C LYS A 66 -20.67 15.41 22.89
N LYS A 67 -19.39 15.48 23.26
CA LYS A 67 -18.89 16.38 24.31
C LYS A 67 -19.17 17.84 23.96
N LEU A 68 -18.93 18.25 22.71
CA LEU A 68 -19.22 19.61 22.26
C LEU A 68 -20.72 19.91 22.28
N ALA A 69 -21.56 18.98 21.84
CA ALA A 69 -23.02 19.13 21.92
C ALA A 69 -23.49 19.34 23.36
N THR A 70 -23.04 18.49 24.30
CA THR A 70 -23.36 18.64 25.72
C THR A 70 -22.83 19.95 26.30
N ALA A 71 -21.61 20.36 25.95
CA ALA A 71 -21.04 21.63 26.42
C ALA A 71 -21.84 22.84 25.91
N TYR A 72 -22.31 22.78 24.66
CA TYR A 72 -23.18 23.79 24.08
C TYR A 72 -24.55 23.84 24.77
N GLU A 73 -25.18 22.69 24.99
CA GLU A 73 -26.46 22.57 25.73
C GLU A 73 -26.35 23.12 27.16
N GLN A 74 -25.18 22.97 27.78
CA GLN A 74 -24.87 23.50 29.11
C GLN A 74 -24.49 25.00 29.12
N GLY A 75 -24.38 25.64 27.96
CA GLY A 75 -24.02 27.05 27.85
C GLY A 75 -22.57 27.36 28.18
N VAL A 76 -21.65 26.39 27.99
CA VAL A 76 -20.22 26.60 28.24
C VAL A 76 -19.68 27.68 27.29
N ALA A 77 -19.06 28.71 27.86
CA ALA A 77 -18.48 29.80 27.08
C ALA A 77 -17.36 29.28 26.16
N GLY A 78 -17.35 29.74 24.91
CA GLY A 78 -16.35 29.37 23.90
C GLY A 78 -16.66 28.13 23.07
N VAL A 79 -17.82 27.47 23.29
CA VAL A 79 -18.33 26.43 22.39
C VAL A 79 -19.43 27.02 21.52
N ASP A 80 -19.14 27.18 20.23
CA ASP A 80 -20.12 27.69 19.27
C ASP A 80 -20.91 26.56 18.61
N LEU A 81 -22.18 26.84 18.27
CA LEU A 81 -23.05 25.88 17.56
C LEU A 81 -22.43 25.37 16.26
N HIS A 82 -21.75 26.23 15.50
CA HIS A 82 -21.12 25.83 14.24
C HIS A 82 -20.01 24.79 14.45
N GLN A 83 -19.25 24.88 15.55
CA GLN A 83 -18.21 23.90 15.87
C GLN A 83 -18.82 22.54 16.24
N VAL A 84 -19.94 22.54 16.95
CA VAL A 84 -20.72 21.32 17.26
C VAL A 84 -21.17 20.67 15.95
N MET A 85 -21.80 21.44 15.06
CA MET A 85 -22.32 20.92 13.79
C MET A 85 -21.21 20.36 12.89
N ILE A 86 -20.09 21.09 12.74
CA ILE A 86 -18.93 20.62 11.96
C ILE A 86 -18.36 19.33 12.57
N SER A 87 -18.26 19.25 13.89
CA SER A 87 -17.74 18.06 14.56
C SER A 87 -18.66 16.85 14.40
N MET A 88 -19.98 17.06 14.46
CA MET A 88 -20.98 16.02 14.20
C MET A 88 -20.90 15.51 12.76
N GLU A 89 -20.81 16.42 11.79
CA GLU A 89 -20.68 16.05 10.37
C GLU A 89 -19.38 15.27 10.12
N LYS A 90 -18.26 15.74 10.68
CA LYS A 90 -16.98 15.04 10.59
C LYS A 90 -17.07 13.61 11.14
N ALA A 91 -17.72 13.42 12.29
CA ALA A 91 -17.92 12.10 12.88
C ALA A 91 -18.81 11.21 12.00
N SER A 92 -19.87 11.76 11.42
CA SER A 92 -20.79 11.06 10.52
C SER A 92 -20.09 10.57 9.25
N VAL A 93 -19.41 11.46 8.53
CA VAL A 93 -18.69 11.13 7.29
C VAL A 93 -17.57 10.10 7.56
N SER A 94 -16.83 10.26 8.66
CA SER A 94 -15.77 9.31 9.03
C SER A 94 -16.34 7.91 9.33
N PHE A 95 -17.49 7.83 10.00
CA PHE A 95 -18.17 6.57 10.27
C PHE A 95 -18.70 5.90 9.00
N GLN A 96 -19.26 6.68 8.08
CA GLN A 96 -19.70 6.17 6.77
C GLN A 96 -18.52 5.58 6.00
N ALA A 97 -17.39 6.28 5.95
CA ALA A 97 -16.18 5.79 5.30
C ALA A 97 -15.69 4.47 5.91
N LEU A 98 -15.65 4.38 7.25
CA LEU A 98 -15.27 3.16 7.96
C LEU A 98 -16.20 1.99 7.65
N THR A 99 -17.51 2.25 7.56
CA THR A 99 -18.51 1.22 7.22
C THR A 99 -18.25 0.65 5.82
N GLN A 100 -17.85 1.49 4.85
CA GLN A 100 -17.49 1.00 3.52
C GLN A 100 -16.28 0.05 3.58
N VAL A 101 -15.24 0.43 4.32
CA VAL A 101 -14.05 -0.43 4.51
C VAL A 101 -14.42 -1.75 5.18
N ARG A 102 -15.21 -1.69 6.26
CA ARG A 102 -15.73 -2.89 6.95
C ARG A 102 -16.46 -3.82 5.98
N ASN A 103 -17.36 -3.29 5.17
CA ASN A 103 -18.13 -4.09 4.21
C ASN A 103 -17.20 -4.74 3.19
N LYS A 104 -16.18 -4.02 2.68
CA LYS A 104 -15.20 -4.60 1.75
C LYS A 104 -14.34 -5.69 2.38
N MET A 105 -13.96 -5.55 3.65
CA MET A 105 -13.25 -6.63 4.37
C MET A 105 -14.11 -7.88 4.52
N VAL A 106 -15.38 -7.72 4.87
CA VAL A 106 -16.32 -8.85 5.00
C VAL A 106 -16.48 -9.55 3.65
N SER A 107 -16.68 -8.79 2.57
CA SER A 107 -16.74 -9.35 1.21
C SER A 107 -15.45 -10.08 0.82
N ALA A 108 -14.28 -9.51 1.09
CA ALA A 108 -13.01 -10.15 0.77
C ALA A 108 -12.83 -11.47 1.54
N TYR A 109 -13.26 -11.54 2.80
CA TYR A 109 -13.28 -12.77 3.56
C TYR A 109 -14.23 -13.81 2.96
N GLU A 110 -15.45 -13.39 2.60
CA GLU A 110 -16.41 -14.26 1.91
C GLU A 110 -15.89 -14.78 0.57
N ASP A 111 -15.21 -13.94 -0.22
CA ASP A 111 -14.67 -14.30 -1.53
C ASP A 111 -13.55 -15.34 -1.39
N VAL A 112 -12.66 -15.19 -0.40
CA VAL A 112 -11.65 -16.19 -0.07
C VAL A 112 -12.28 -17.52 0.34
N MET A 113 -13.38 -17.48 1.08
CA MET A 113 -14.10 -18.69 1.52
C MET A 113 -14.83 -19.39 0.36
N LYS A 114 -15.22 -18.65 -0.68
CA LYS A 114 -15.91 -19.16 -1.87
C LYS A 114 -14.95 -19.64 -2.97
N MET A 115 -13.64 -19.40 -2.85
CA MET A 115 -12.67 -19.95 -3.80
C MET A 115 -12.65 -21.48 -3.70
N PRO A 116 -12.88 -22.21 -4.81
CA PRO A 116 -12.67 -23.65 -4.81
C PRO A 116 -11.18 -23.95 -4.61
N ILE A 117 -10.90 -24.86 -3.69
CA ILE A 117 -9.57 -25.48 -3.51
C ILE A 117 -9.23 -26.39 -4.70
#